data_AF-A0AAP0BAW4-F1
#
_entry.id   AF-A0AAP0BAW4-F1
#
_cell.length_a   1.000
_cell.length_b   1.000
_cell.length_c   1.000
_cell.angle_alpha   90.00
_cell.angle_beta   90.00
_cell.angle_gamma   90.00
#
_symmetry.space_group_name_H-M   'P 1'
#
loop_
_entity.id
_entity.type
_entity.pdbx_description
1 polymer ?
#
loop_
_entity_poly.entity_id
_entity_poly.type
_entity_poly.pdbx_seq_one_letter_code
_entity_poly.pdbx_strand_id
1 'polypeptide(L)'
;MLEITTQKLKESEERVSMLLEQQKIDRDNFMKRMLELEMSTKKKVEEMQTMLDDKLEEQQYLESINSSLTVKHFESNSELQNARRQLLKGLNDKLGARTKIGIRRMGAIDVKAFQSVCRERYSNDDADIKAAMLCSEWEKHLRNPNWHPFKVVKVNDKEVEILRQDDEKLVFLKEEWGEVIYKTVTNALLELNEYNSSGRYVVPELWNFKEDKKASLSEVIDYLLQKWRTSKWRRT
;
A
#
# COMPACT_ATOMS: atom_id res chain seq x y z
N MET A 1 56.02 -40.88 78.40
CA MET A 1 54.63 -40.36 78.33
C MET A 1 54.63 -38.86 78.00
N LEU A 2 55.28 -37.99 78.80
CA LEU A 2 55.35 -36.54 78.58
C LEU A 2 55.96 -36.10 77.23
N GLU A 3 56.99 -36.79 76.76
CA GLU A 3 57.73 -36.44 75.52
C GLU A 3 56.96 -36.80 74.23
N ILE A 4 56.13 -37.85 74.31
CA ILE A 4 55.23 -38.25 73.21
C ILE A 4 54.07 -37.26 73.09
N THR A 5 53.58 -36.74 74.21
CA THR A 5 52.49 -35.75 74.24
C THR A 5 52.94 -34.38 73.73
N THR A 6 54.16 -33.95 74.02
CA THR A 6 54.72 -32.69 73.49
C THR A 6 54.99 -32.78 71.99
N GLN A 7 55.52 -33.91 71.50
CA GLN A 7 55.71 -34.13 70.06
C GLN A 7 54.38 -34.11 69.29
N LYS A 8 53.35 -34.80 69.81
CA LYS A 8 52.00 -34.79 69.22
C LYS A 8 51.35 -33.42 69.22
N LEU A 9 51.58 -32.62 70.27
CA LEU A 9 51.07 -31.26 70.34
C LEU A 9 51.71 -30.38 69.25
N LYS A 10 53.03 -30.47 69.09
CA LYS A 10 53.79 -29.74 68.08
C LYS A 10 53.38 -30.08 66.65
N GLU A 11 53.19 -31.37 66.35
CA GLU A 11 52.66 -31.84 65.07
C GLU A 11 51.22 -31.34 64.80
N SER A 12 50.40 -31.23 65.84
CA SER A 12 49.03 -30.71 65.72
C SER A 12 49.01 -29.21 65.43
N GLU A 13 49.91 -28.43 66.05
CA GLU A 13 50.08 -26.99 65.81
C GLU A 13 50.58 -26.72 64.39
N GLU A 14 51.54 -27.50 63.89
CA GLU A 14 52.01 -27.43 62.49
C GLU A 14 50.90 -27.76 61.48
N ARG A 15 50.05 -28.75 61.76
CA ARG A 15 48.89 -29.07 60.91
C ARG A 15 47.87 -27.94 60.87
N VAL A 16 47.57 -27.33 62.01
CA VAL A 16 46.65 -26.18 62.08
C VAL A 16 47.24 -24.99 61.30
N SER A 17 48.54 -24.74 61.42
CA SER A 17 49.22 -23.69 60.65
C SER A 17 49.15 -23.94 59.15
N MET A 18 49.39 -25.16 58.68
CA MET A 18 49.25 -25.53 57.26
C MET A 18 47.82 -25.36 56.75
N LEU A 19 46.81 -25.75 57.53
CA LEU A 19 45.39 -25.59 57.16
C LEU A 19 44.98 -24.12 57.05
N LEU A 20 45.47 -23.27 57.96
CA LEU A 20 45.23 -21.84 57.91
C LEU A 20 45.87 -21.21 56.67
N GLU A 21 47.06 -21.65 56.29
CA GLU A 21 47.75 -21.17 55.10
C GLU A 21 47.04 -21.62 53.81
N GLN A 22 46.60 -22.88 53.75
CA GLN A 22 45.78 -23.39 52.63
C GLN A 22 44.47 -22.61 52.48
N GLN A 23 43.77 -22.32 53.58
CA GLN A 23 42.55 -21.50 53.56
C GLN A 23 42.79 -20.06 53.07
N LYS A 24 43.96 -19.47 53.33
CA LYS A 24 44.31 -18.17 52.76
C LYS A 24 44.51 -18.28 51.26
N ILE A 25 45.27 -19.27 50.80
CA ILE A 25 45.52 -19.53 49.38
C ILE A 25 44.20 -19.75 48.62
N ASP A 26 43.29 -20.55 49.17
CA ASP A 26 41.99 -20.83 48.54
C ASP A 26 41.11 -19.57 48.47
N ARG A 27 41.12 -18.73 49.52
CA ARG A 27 40.45 -17.42 49.49
C ARG A 27 41.03 -16.49 48.45
N ASP A 28 42.36 -16.40 48.36
CA ASP A 28 43.03 -15.52 47.40
C ASP A 28 42.77 -15.97 45.96
N ASN A 29 42.79 -17.28 45.71
CA ASN A 29 42.44 -17.87 44.41
C ASN A 29 40.97 -17.60 44.05
N PHE A 30 40.05 -17.72 45.00
CA PHE A 30 38.64 -17.40 44.79
C PHE A 30 38.44 -15.92 44.45
N MET A 31 39.05 -15.02 45.23
CA MET A 31 39.00 -13.58 44.99
C MET A 31 39.58 -13.21 43.62
N LYS A 32 40.68 -13.83 43.22
CA LYS A 32 41.27 -13.63 41.90
C LYS A 32 40.32 -14.02 40.77
N ARG A 33 39.66 -15.19 40.88
CA ARG A 33 38.70 -15.66 39.87
C ARG A 33 37.43 -14.81 39.81
N MET A 34 36.97 -14.32 40.96
CA MET A 34 35.86 -13.34 41.05
C MET A 34 36.22 -12.04 40.34
N LEU A 35 37.41 -11.48 40.58
CA LEU A 35 37.90 -10.27 39.93
C LEU A 35 38.05 -10.46 38.41
N GLU A 36 38.57 -11.60 37.96
CA GLU A 36 38.69 -11.92 36.53
C GLU A 36 37.31 -11.99 35.84
N LEU A 37 36.33 -12.62 36.49
CA LEU A 37 34.96 -12.66 35.99
C LEU A 37 34.34 -11.27 35.92
N GLU A 38 34.50 -10.45 36.97
CA GLU A 38 33.98 -9.08 37.01
C GLU A 38 34.60 -8.18 35.95
N MET A 39 35.91 -8.30 35.71
CA MET A 39 36.58 -7.59 34.61
C MET A 39 36.05 -8.06 33.25
N SER A 40 35.82 -9.36 33.07
CA SER A 40 35.30 -9.91 31.81
C SER A 40 33.85 -9.47 31.56
N THR A 41 32.99 -9.47 32.57
CA THR A 41 31.60 -9.01 32.43
C THR A 41 31.56 -7.51 32.18
N LYS A 42 32.35 -6.72 32.89
CA LYS A 42 32.48 -5.27 32.66
C LYS A 42 32.88 -4.96 31.22
N LYS A 43 33.91 -5.65 30.70
CA LYS A 43 34.35 -5.48 29.31
C LYS A 43 33.23 -5.79 28.31
N LYS A 44 32.47 -6.87 28.51
CA LYS A 44 31.34 -7.22 27.64
C LYS A 44 30.21 -6.19 27.69
N VAL A 45 29.93 -5.65 28.87
CA VAL A 45 28.92 -4.60 29.05
C VAL A 45 29.35 -3.32 28.33
N GLU A 46 30.63 -2.93 28.41
CA GLU A 46 31.18 -1.79 27.68
C GLU A 46 31.09 -2.00 26.16
N GLU A 47 31.48 -3.18 25.65
CA GLU A 47 31.35 -3.53 24.23
C GLU A 47 29.89 -3.49 23.74
N MET A 48 28.95 -4.01 24.54
CA MET A 48 27.51 -3.95 24.23
C MET A 48 26.98 -2.52 24.25
N GLN A 49 27.46 -1.68 25.17
CA GLN A 49 27.06 -0.28 25.25
C GLN A 49 27.51 0.49 24.01
N THR A 50 28.76 0.34 23.59
CA THR A 50 29.26 0.97 22.36
C THR A 50 28.48 0.52 21.14
N MET A 51 28.20 -0.79 21.00
CA MET A 51 27.39 -1.30 19.90
C MET A 51 25.95 -0.76 19.91
N LEU A 52 25.37 -0.58 21.10
CA LEU A 52 24.04 -0.02 21.24
C LEU A 52 24.02 1.45 20.80
N ASP A 53 25.02 2.23 21.23
CA ASP A 53 25.16 3.64 20.86
C ASP A 53 25.33 3.79 19.34
N ASP A 54 26.22 3.00 18.72
CA ASP A 54 26.41 2.98 17.25
C ASP A 54 25.10 2.66 16.51
N LYS A 55 24.32 1.69 17.01
CA LYS A 55 23.03 1.30 16.42
C LYS A 55 21.97 2.38 16.57
N LEU A 56 21.96 3.11 17.69
CA LEU A 56 21.05 4.23 17.91
C LEU A 56 21.36 5.38 16.95
N GLU A 57 22.63 5.68 16.72
CA GLU A 57 23.05 6.67 15.72
C GLU A 57 22.65 6.26 14.29
N GLU A 58 22.88 5.00 13.92
CA GLU A 58 22.46 4.46 12.62
C GLU A 58 20.93 4.55 12.46
N GLN A 59 20.17 4.18 13.48
CA GLN A 59 18.71 4.27 13.46
C GLN A 59 18.24 5.72 13.27
N GLN A 60 18.80 6.67 14.02
CA GLN A 60 18.45 8.09 13.89
C GLN A 60 18.76 8.64 12.49
N TYR A 61 19.89 8.23 11.91
CA TYR A 61 20.25 8.60 10.55
C TYR A 61 19.25 8.05 9.52
N LEU A 62 18.86 6.78 9.65
CA LEU A 62 17.87 6.14 8.78
C LEU A 62 16.49 6.79 8.91
N GLU A 63 16.05 7.12 10.12
CA GLU A 63 14.78 7.83 10.37
C GLU A 63 14.78 9.23 9.75
N SER A 64 15.91 9.95 9.82
CA SER A 64 16.10 11.25 9.19
C SER A 64 15.99 11.16 7.66
N ILE A 65 16.67 10.19 7.04
CA ILE A 65 16.56 9.94 5.60
C ILE A 65 15.14 9.58 5.21
N ASN A 66 14.50 8.66 5.94
CA ASN A 66 13.15 8.20 5.63
C ASN A 66 12.14 9.35 5.71
N SER A 67 12.29 10.22 6.71
CA SER A 67 11.48 11.44 6.85
C SER A 67 11.69 12.38 5.66
N SER A 68 12.95 12.62 5.27
CA SER A 68 13.28 13.48 4.12
C SER A 68 12.72 12.94 2.80
N LEU A 69 12.85 11.62 2.56
CA LEU A 69 12.30 10.96 1.38
C LEU A 69 10.78 11.02 1.34
N THR A 70 10.12 10.84 2.49
CA THR A 70 8.66 10.94 2.60
C THR A 70 8.17 12.34 2.24
N VAL A 71 8.83 13.39 2.74
CA VAL A 71 8.51 14.78 2.40
C VAL A 71 8.70 15.03 0.89
N LYS A 72 9.86 14.67 0.33
CA LYS A 72 10.13 14.85 -1.11
C LYS A 72 9.16 14.07 -1.99
N HIS A 73 8.80 12.85 -1.61
CA HIS A 73 7.82 12.05 -2.32
C HIS A 73 6.45 12.71 -2.30
N PHE A 74 6.03 13.25 -1.15
CA PHE A 74 4.78 13.99 -1.04
C PHE A 74 4.76 15.24 -1.93
N GLU A 75 5.82 16.03 -1.89
CA GLU A 75 5.98 17.23 -2.72
C GLU A 75 5.91 16.89 -4.21
N SER A 76 6.75 15.95 -4.68
CA SER A 76 6.78 15.53 -6.08
C SER A 76 5.46 14.92 -6.55
N ASN A 77 4.83 14.08 -5.73
CA ASN A 77 3.53 13.51 -6.05
C ASN A 77 2.44 14.59 -6.10
N SER A 78 2.46 15.57 -5.17
CA SER A 78 1.52 16.69 -5.17
C SER A 78 1.62 17.51 -6.45
N GLU A 79 2.83 17.82 -6.90
CA GLU A 79 3.08 18.50 -8.17
C GLU A 79 2.56 17.69 -9.37
N LEU A 80 2.84 16.39 -9.41
CA LEU A 80 2.39 15.48 -10.47
C LEU A 80 0.86 15.40 -10.53
N GLN A 81 0.19 15.28 -9.39
CA GLN A 81 -1.28 15.29 -9.30
C GLN A 81 -1.86 16.67 -9.67
N ASN A 82 -1.20 17.76 -9.30
CA ASN A 82 -1.61 19.10 -9.70
C ASN A 82 -1.52 19.27 -11.23
N ALA A 83 -0.41 18.87 -11.86
CA ALA A 83 -0.26 18.88 -13.31
C ALA A 83 -1.36 18.05 -13.99
N ARG A 84 -1.66 16.85 -13.47
CA ARG A 84 -2.74 16.00 -13.99
C ARG A 84 -4.11 16.66 -13.88
N ARG A 85 -4.43 17.28 -12.74
CA ARG A 85 -5.69 18.05 -12.56
C ARG A 85 -5.79 19.23 -13.52
N GLN A 86 -4.70 19.96 -13.73
CA GLN A 86 -4.67 21.08 -14.68
C GLN A 86 -4.91 20.61 -16.11
N LEU A 87 -4.30 19.49 -16.53
CA LEU A 87 -4.54 18.90 -17.85
C LEU A 87 -5.99 18.44 -18.00
N LEU A 88 -6.56 17.75 -17.01
CA LEU A 88 -7.97 17.36 -17.04
C LEU A 88 -8.89 18.56 -17.23
N LYS A 89 -8.68 19.63 -16.45
CA LYS A 89 -9.45 20.87 -16.56
C LYS A 89 -9.26 21.56 -17.92
N GLY A 90 -8.02 21.67 -18.40
CA GLY A 90 -7.69 22.39 -19.64
C GLY A 90 -8.05 21.64 -20.92
N LEU A 91 -8.20 20.32 -20.85
CA LEU A 91 -8.48 19.44 -21.99
C LEU A 91 -9.94 19.02 -22.11
N ASN A 92 -10.75 19.25 -21.07
CA ASN A 92 -12.16 18.87 -21.01
C ASN A 92 -12.95 19.32 -22.25
N ASP A 93 -12.70 20.55 -22.73
CA ASP A 93 -13.44 21.12 -23.86
C ASP A 93 -12.66 21.03 -25.19
N LYS A 94 -11.42 20.53 -25.16
CA LYS A 94 -10.50 20.54 -26.32
C LYS A 94 -10.25 19.16 -26.93
N LEU A 95 -10.49 18.08 -26.18
CA LEU A 95 -10.32 16.71 -26.67
C LEU A 95 -11.67 16.13 -27.09
N GLY A 96 -11.88 16.00 -28.40
CA GLY A 96 -13.08 15.37 -28.95
C GLY A 96 -13.01 13.85 -28.97
N ALA A 97 -14.15 13.19 -29.23
CA ALA A 97 -14.31 11.73 -29.15
C ALA A 97 -13.45 10.87 -30.11
N ARG A 98 -12.61 11.48 -30.96
CA ARG A 98 -11.74 10.78 -31.94
C ARG A 98 -10.25 11.02 -31.71
N THR A 99 -9.85 11.48 -30.53
CA THR A 99 -8.43 11.73 -30.21
C THR A 99 -7.76 10.49 -29.61
N LYS A 100 -6.46 10.29 -29.91
CA LYS A 100 -5.67 9.18 -29.32
C LYS A 100 -5.65 9.26 -27.79
N ILE A 101 -5.47 10.47 -27.27
CA ILE A 101 -5.54 10.79 -25.85
C ILE A 101 -6.83 11.57 -25.61
N GLY A 102 -7.58 11.21 -24.58
CA GLY A 102 -8.79 11.91 -24.16
C GLY A 102 -9.08 11.72 -22.67
N ILE A 103 -10.29 12.09 -22.25
CA ILE A 103 -10.74 11.92 -20.87
C ILE A 103 -11.74 10.76 -20.84
N ARG A 104 -11.47 9.76 -20.01
CA ARG A 104 -12.40 8.67 -19.70
C ARG A 104 -12.99 8.91 -18.31
N ARG A 105 -14.29 8.61 -18.15
CA ARG A 105 -15.00 8.74 -16.88
C ARG A 105 -15.07 7.36 -16.24
N MET A 106 -14.12 7.05 -15.36
CA MET A 106 -14.03 5.74 -14.70
C MET A 106 -15.22 5.56 -13.75
N GLY A 107 -15.95 4.47 -13.93
CA GLY A 107 -17.14 4.16 -13.14
C GLY A 107 -18.43 4.78 -13.66
N ALA A 108 -18.40 5.46 -14.82
CA ALA A 108 -19.61 5.94 -15.46
C ALA A 108 -20.29 4.83 -16.26
N ILE A 109 -21.60 4.73 -16.15
CA ILE A 109 -22.40 3.80 -16.96
C ILE A 109 -22.45 4.31 -18.40
N ASP A 110 -22.21 3.44 -19.38
CA ASP A 110 -22.41 3.78 -20.80
C ASP A 110 -23.91 3.78 -21.13
N VAL A 111 -24.48 4.99 -21.18
CA VAL A 111 -25.89 5.23 -21.52
C VAL A 111 -26.27 4.62 -22.87
N LYS A 112 -25.34 4.49 -23.82
CA LYS A 112 -25.64 3.91 -25.14
C LYS A 112 -26.00 2.44 -25.06
N ALA A 113 -25.44 1.70 -24.11
CA ALA A 113 -25.82 0.31 -23.87
C ALA A 113 -27.31 0.21 -23.47
N PHE A 114 -27.76 1.11 -22.58
CA PHE A 114 -29.15 1.20 -22.14
C PHE A 114 -30.07 1.60 -23.29
N GLN A 115 -29.67 2.59 -24.10
CA GLN A 115 -30.43 2.98 -25.29
C GLN A 115 -30.57 1.83 -26.28
N SER A 116 -29.51 1.05 -26.52
CA SER A 116 -29.56 -0.07 -27.46
C SER A 116 -30.58 -1.14 -27.03
N VAL A 117 -30.56 -1.53 -25.75
CA VAL A 117 -31.48 -2.55 -25.22
C VAL A 117 -32.91 -2.01 -25.11
N CYS A 118 -33.09 -0.74 -24.72
CA CYS A 118 -34.43 -0.16 -24.62
C CYS A 118 -35.11 0.02 -25.99
N ARG A 119 -34.35 0.28 -27.06
CA ARG A 119 -34.91 0.37 -28.44
C ARG A 119 -35.42 -0.96 -28.97
N GLU A 120 -34.92 -2.08 -28.47
CA GLU A 120 -35.45 -3.40 -28.81
C GLU A 120 -36.77 -3.73 -28.08
N ARG A 121 -37.04 -3.05 -26.95
CA ARG A 121 -38.18 -3.35 -26.06
C ARG A 121 -39.31 -2.34 -26.11
N TYR A 122 -39.02 -1.08 -26.46
CA TYR A 122 -39.96 0.03 -26.40
C TYR A 122 -40.08 0.74 -27.75
N SER A 123 -41.14 1.55 -27.90
CA SER A 123 -41.27 2.48 -29.02
C SER A 123 -40.08 3.44 -29.06
N ASN A 124 -39.72 3.98 -30.24
CA ASN A 124 -38.58 4.90 -30.35
C ASN A 124 -38.71 6.13 -29.44
N ASP A 125 -39.93 6.65 -29.27
CA ASP A 125 -40.21 7.82 -28.44
C ASP A 125 -40.07 7.52 -26.94
N ASP A 126 -40.40 6.30 -26.51
CA ASP A 126 -40.29 5.86 -25.10
C ASP A 126 -38.92 5.28 -24.75
N ALA A 127 -38.20 4.72 -25.73
CA ALA A 127 -36.96 3.98 -25.51
C ALA A 127 -35.87 4.86 -24.87
N ASP A 128 -35.71 6.10 -25.33
CA ASP A 128 -34.69 7.00 -24.79
C ASP A 128 -35.04 7.44 -23.34
N ILE A 129 -36.33 7.65 -23.04
CA ILE A 129 -36.80 7.97 -21.68
C ILE A 129 -36.56 6.77 -20.75
N LYS A 130 -36.92 5.56 -21.17
CA LYS A 130 -36.73 4.33 -20.38
C LYS A 130 -35.24 4.04 -20.14
N ALA A 131 -34.40 4.23 -21.16
CA ALA A 131 -32.95 4.08 -21.03
C ALA A 131 -32.38 5.06 -19.99
N ALA A 132 -32.78 6.33 -20.03
CA ALA A 132 -32.33 7.34 -19.09
C ALA A 132 -32.79 7.06 -17.65
N MET A 133 -34.04 6.62 -17.48
CA MET A 133 -34.58 6.22 -16.17
C MET A 133 -33.78 5.04 -15.58
N LEU A 134 -33.61 3.98 -16.36
CA LEU A 134 -32.89 2.78 -15.93
C LEU A 134 -31.42 3.08 -15.63
N CYS A 135 -30.74 3.85 -16.49
CA CYS A 135 -29.37 4.27 -16.23
C CYS A 135 -29.26 5.05 -14.91
N SER A 136 -30.18 5.99 -14.67
CA SER A 136 -30.19 6.80 -13.44
C SER A 136 -30.44 5.95 -12.19
N GLU A 137 -31.28 4.93 -12.29
CA GLU A 137 -31.53 3.99 -11.20
C GLU A 137 -30.26 3.21 -10.85
N TRP A 138 -29.57 2.67 -11.85
CA TRP A 138 -28.32 1.94 -11.62
C TRP A 138 -27.19 2.83 -11.14
N GLU A 139 -27.09 4.08 -11.62
CA GLU A 139 -26.14 5.04 -11.06
C GLU A 139 -26.38 5.29 -9.56
N LYS A 140 -27.65 5.34 -9.11
CA LYS A 140 -27.97 5.47 -7.68
C LYS A 140 -27.57 4.23 -6.89
N HIS A 141 -27.76 3.04 -7.45
CA HIS A 141 -27.30 1.81 -6.82
C HIS A 141 -25.78 1.79 -6.68
N LEU A 142 -25.03 2.07 -7.76
CA LEU A 142 -23.57 2.11 -7.74
C LEU A 142 -22.98 3.08 -6.71
N ARG A 143 -23.66 4.22 -6.47
CA ARG A 143 -23.27 5.24 -5.49
C ARG A 143 -23.66 4.90 -4.05
N ASN A 144 -24.50 3.89 -3.83
CA ASN A 144 -24.96 3.53 -2.51
C ASN A 144 -23.82 2.81 -1.72
N PRO A 145 -23.29 3.41 -0.64
CA PRO A 145 -22.21 2.79 0.12
C PRO A 145 -22.63 1.48 0.81
N ASN A 146 -23.92 1.30 1.08
CA ASN A 146 -24.45 0.07 1.69
C ASN A 146 -24.56 -1.09 0.69
N TRP A 147 -24.32 -0.85 -0.61
CA TRP A 147 -24.28 -1.89 -1.62
C TRP A 147 -22.86 -2.11 -2.12
N HIS A 148 -22.24 -3.19 -1.64
CA HIS A 148 -20.90 -3.61 -1.98
C HIS A 148 -20.91 -5.10 -2.31
N PRO A 149 -21.32 -5.49 -3.53
CA PRO A 149 -21.45 -6.88 -3.94
C PRO A 149 -20.08 -7.46 -4.32
N PHE A 150 -19.14 -7.36 -3.40
CA PHE A 150 -17.78 -7.90 -3.53
C PHE A 150 -17.52 -8.91 -2.42
N LYS A 151 -16.61 -9.83 -2.69
CA LYS A 151 -16.05 -10.76 -1.71
C LYS A 151 -14.54 -10.77 -1.83
N VAL A 152 -13.88 -10.93 -0.70
CA VAL A 152 -12.42 -11.05 -0.64
C VAL A 152 -12.03 -12.51 -0.90
N VAL A 153 -11.11 -12.73 -1.83
CA VAL A 153 -10.49 -14.03 -2.09
C VAL A 153 -8.98 -13.92 -2.01
N LYS A 154 -8.31 -14.99 -1.57
CA LYS A 154 -6.85 -15.07 -1.58
C LYS A 154 -6.35 -15.65 -2.89
N VAL A 155 -5.61 -14.85 -3.64
CA VAL A 155 -4.92 -15.26 -4.88
C VAL A 155 -3.44 -14.97 -4.70
N ASN A 156 -2.59 -16.00 -4.69
CA ASN A 156 -1.14 -15.88 -4.50
C ASN A 156 -0.76 -15.07 -3.23
N ASP A 157 -1.35 -15.41 -2.08
CA ASP A 157 -1.19 -14.73 -0.78
C ASP A 157 -1.58 -13.25 -0.76
N LYS A 158 -2.26 -12.75 -1.79
CA LYS A 158 -2.87 -11.41 -1.82
C LYS A 158 -4.38 -11.51 -1.73
N GLU A 159 -4.96 -10.66 -0.89
CA GLU A 159 -6.40 -10.47 -0.79
C GLU A 159 -6.87 -9.60 -1.95
N VAL A 160 -7.79 -10.13 -2.78
CA VAL A 160 -8.36 -9.47 -3.94
C VAL A 160 -9.87 -9.47 -3.82
N GLU A 161 -10.49 -8.32 -4.05
CA GLU A 161 -11.95 -8.20 -4.12
C GLU A 161 -12.45 -8.62 -5.50
N ILE A 162 -13.38 -9.57 -5.53
CA ILE A 162 -14.07 -10.01 -6.74
C ILE A 162 -15.58 -9.86 -6.58
N LEU A 163 -16.27 -9.62 -7.70
CA LEU A 163 -17.73 -9.48 -7.68
C LEU A 163 -18.42 -10.77 -7.24
N ARG A 164 -19.47 -10.60 -6.43
CA ARG A 164 -20.40 -11.65 -6.03
C ARG A 164 -21.43 -11.87 -7.14
N GLN A 165 -21.30 -12.98 -7.87
CA GLN A 165 -22.24 -13.33 -8.94
C GLN A 165 -23.63 -13.71 -8.42
N ASP A 166 -23.73 -14.06 -7.14
CA ASP A 166 -24.96 -14.41 -6.41
C ASP A 166 -25.68 -13.20 -5.79
N ASP A 167 -25.19 -11.97 -6.02
CA ASP A 167 -25.86 -10.76 -5.53
C ASP A 167 -27.24 -10.59 -6.18
N GLU A 168 -28.28 -10.45 -5.36
CA GLU A 168 -29.67 -10.41 -5.78
C GLU A 168 -29.94 -9.35 -6.86
N LYS A 169 -29.32 -8.16 -6.75
CA LYS A 169 -29.51 -7.08 -7.71
C LYS A 169 -28.78 -7.37 -9.02
N LEU A 170 -27.57 -7.90 -8.95
CA LEU A 170 -26.81 -8.30 -10.14
C LEU A 170 -27.49 -9.46 -10.90
N VAL A 171 -28.05 -10.43 -10.16
CA VAL A 171 -28.85 -11.53 -10.74
C VAL A 171 -30.09 -10.97 -11.42
N PHE A 172 -30.88 -10.16 -10.72
CA PHE A 172 -32.06 -9.49 -11.28
C PHE A 172 -31.73 -8.67 -12.53
N LEU A 173 -30.66 -7.89 -12.51
CA LEU A 173 -30.23 -7.09 -13.65
C LEU A 173 -29.95 -7.96 -14.89
N LYS A 174 -29.31 -9.09 -14.69
CA LYS A 174 -28.96 -10.02 -15.76
C LYS A 174 -30.19 -10.72 -16.33
N GLU A 175 -31.10 -11.16 -15.48
CA GLU A 175 -32.33 -11.86 -15.87
C GLU A 175 -33.29 -10.90 -16.59
N GLU A 176 -33.51 -9.71 -16.03
CA GLU A 176 -34.48 -8.76 -16.58
C GLU A 176 -33.95 -8.01 -17.80
N TRP A 177 -32.71 -7.55 -17.79
CA TRP A 177 -32.17 -6.63 -18.82
C TRP A 177 -31.10 -7.25 -19.71
N GLY A 178 -30.69 -8.48 -19.43
CA GLY A 178 -29.76 -9.24 -20.25
C GLY A 178 -28.28 -8.93 -20.00
N GLU A 179 -27.43 -9.67 -20.70
CA GLU A 179 -25.96 -9.67 -20.52
C GLU A 179 -25.32 -8.32 -20.84
N VAL A 180 -25.87 -7.55 -21.78
CA VAL A 180 -25.33 -6.25 -22.19
C VAL A 180 -25.36 -5.27 -21.03
N ILE A 181 -26.54 -5.07 -20.42
CA ILE A 181 -26.72 -4.15 -19.30
C ILE A 181 -25.97 -4.65 -18.06
N TYR A 182 -26.03 -5.96 -17.79
CA TYR A 182 -25.26 -6.58 -16.72
C TYR A 182 -23.77 -6.23 -16.82
N LYS A 183 -23.13 -6.48 -17.98
CA LYS A 183 -21.71 -6.17 -18.20
C LYS A 183 -21.41 -4.69 -18.05
N THR A 184 -22.27 -3.81 -18.58
CA THR A 184 -22.07 -2.36 -18.47
C THR A 184 -22.07 -1.91 -17.01
N VAL A 185 -23.01 -2.39 -16.20
CA VAL A 185 -23.09 -2.05 -14.77
C VAL A 185 -21.95 -2.67 -13.98
N THR A 186 -21.60 -3.94 -14.21
CA THR A 186 -20.50 -4.59 -13.48
C THR A 186 -19.16 -3.97 -13.82
N ASN A 187 -18.93 -3.56 -15.07
CA ASN A 187 -17.70 -2.86 -15.45
C ASN A 187 -17.62 -1.50 -14.75
N ALA A 188 -18.71 -0.72 -14.75
CA ALA A 188 -18.75 0.54 -14.01
C ALA A 188 -18.51 0.33 -12.50
N LEU A 189 -19.05 -0.74 -11.93
CA LEU A 189 -18.84 -1.09 -10.52
C LEU A 189 -17.40 -1.47 -10.20
N LEU A 190 -16.75 -2.27 -11.06
CA LEU A 190 -15.33 -2.62 -10.95
C LEU A 190 -14.44 -1.37 -11.05
N GLU A 191 -14.71 -0.51 -12.03
CA GLU A 191 -13.97 0.75 -12.20
C GLU A 191 -14.16 1.69 -10.99
N LEU A 192 -15.36 1.78 -10.42
CA LEU A 192 -15.57 2.56 -9.18
C LEU A 192 -14.75 1.98 -8.02
N ASN A 193 -14.66 0.66 -7.91
CA ASN A 193 -13.88 0.03 -6.84
C ASN A 193 -12.37 0.25 -7.02
N GLU A 194 -11.87 0.14 -8.25
CA GLU A 194 -10.44 0.35 -8.55
C GLU A 194 -10.02 1.81 -8.38
N TYR A 195 -10.83 2.75 -8.87
CA TYR A 195 -10.45 4.16 -8.92
C TYR A 195 -10.93 4.98 -7.73
N ASN A 196 -11.98 4.53 -7.03
CA ASN A 196 -12.60 5.29 -5.93
C ASN A 196 -13.48 4.42 -5.01
N SER A 197 -12.92 3.35 -4.45
CA SER A 197 -13.63 2.38 -3.60
C SER A 197 -14.44 3.05 -2.47
N SER A 198 -13.83 4.00 -1.76
CA SER A 198 -14.47 4.70 -0.63
C SER A 198 -15.48 5.75 -1.08
N GLY A 199 -15.16 6.53 -2.13
CA GLY A 199 -15.99 7.67 -2.52
C GLY A 199 -17.15 7.30 -3.44
N ARG A 200 -17.06 6.20 -4.19
CA ARG A 200 -18.09 5.69 -5.12
C ARG A 200 -18.63 6.73 -6.12
N TYR A 201 -17.82 7.74 -6.45
CA TYR A 201 -18.12 8.71 -7.50
C TYR A 201 -17.21 8.51 -8.70
N VAL A 202 -17.73 8.87 -9.87
CA VAL A 202 -17.03 8.79 -11.16
C VAL A 202 -15.78 9.65 -11.14
N VAL A 203 -14.64 9.09 -11.51
CA VAL A 203 -13.35 9.79 -11.57
C VAL A 203 -12.94 10.04 -13.02
N PRO A 204 -12.72 11.31 -13.44
CA PRO A 204 -12.18 11.59 -14.77
C PRO A 204 -10.68 11.26 -14.81
N GLU A 205 -10.26 10.52 -15.83
CA GLU A 205 -8.88 10.11 -16.03
C GLU A 205 -8.38 10.41 -17.44
N LEU A 206 -7.12 10.81 -17.55
CA LEU A 206 -6.45 10.92 -18.85
C LEU A 206 -6.24 9.50 -19.39
N TRP A 207 -6.75 9.22 -20.58
CA TRP A 207 -6.81 7.89 -21.16
C TRP A 207 -6.17 7.85 -22.55
N ASN A 208 -5.41 6.79 -22.81
CA ASN A 208 -4.91 6.45 -24.14
C ASN A 208 -5.85 5.44 -24.76
N PHE A 209 -6.74 5.89 -25.64
CA PHE A 209 -7.75 5.05 -26.29
C PHE A 209 -7.17 4.06 -27.30
N LYS A 210 -5.92 4.27 -27.75
CA LYS A 210 -5.25 3.31 -28.63
C LYS A 210 -4.76 2.07 -27.87
N GLU A 211 -4.31 2.26 -26.64
CA GLU A 211 -3.70 1.20 -25.82
C GLU A 211 -4.62 0.75 -24.68
N ASP A 212 -5.83 1.31 -24.61
CA ASP A 212 -6.83 1.11 -23.55
C ASP A 212 -6.23 1.13 -22.13
N LYS A 213 -5.46 2.18 -21.83
CA LYS A 213 -4.80 2.34 -20.54
C LYS A 213 -4.79 3.80 -20.08
N LYS A 214 -4.56 4.00 -18.78
CA LYS A 214 -4.30 5.31 -18.18
C LYS A 214 -3.11 5.99 -18.88
N ALA A 215 -3.32 7.18 -19.43
CA ALA A 215 -2.28 7.93 -20.10
C ALA A 215 -1.29 8.53 -19.10
N SER A 216 0.00 8.42 -19.41
CA SER A 216 1.06 9.10 -18.67
C SER A 216 1.11 10.59 -19.01
N LEU A 217 1.69 11.42 -18.12
CA LEU A 217 1.86 12.84 -18.42
C LEU A 217 2.75 13.05 -19.65
N SER A 218 3.79 12.23 -19.84
CA SER A 218 4.64 12.29 -21.03
C SER A 218 3.84 12.05 -22.31
N GLU A 219 3.02 10.98 -22.34
CA GLU A 219 2.19 10.65 -23.50
C GLU A 219 1.22 11.79 -23.84
N VAL A 220 0.66 12.45 -22.82
CA VAL A 220 -0.25 13.58 -23.00
C VAL A 220 0.52 14.79 -23.55
N ILE A 221 1.68 15.13 -23.00
CA ILE A 221 2.52 16.23 -23.46
C ILE A 221 2.97 16.01 -24.91
N ASP A 222 3.48 14.83 -25.23
CA ASP A 222 3.92 14.47 -26.59
C ASP A 222 2.77 14.60 -27.59
N TYR A 223 1.59 14.11 -27.22
CA TYR A 223 0.40 14.23 -28.04
C TYR A 223 0.00 15.70 -28.28
N LEU A 224 0.04 16.54 -27.25
CA LEU A 224 -0.27 17.97 -27.35
C LEU A 224 0.76 18.71 -28.21
N LEU A 225 2.05 18.42 -28.06
CA LEU A 225 3.12 19.01 -28.87
C LEU A 225 2.97 18.64 -30.35
N GLN A 226 2.67 17.38 -30.66
CA GLN A 226 2.41 16.94 -32.03
C GLN A 226 1.19 17.67 -32.63
N LYS A 227 0.08 17.75 -31.89
CA LYS A 227 -1.12 18.48 -32.33
C LYS A 227 -0.84 19.96 -32.57
N TRP A 228 -0.08 20.59 -31.69
CA TRP A 228 0.30 21.99 -31.82
C TRP A 228 1.17 22.24 -33.06
N ARG A 229 2.17 21.38 -33.31
CA ARG A 229 2.98 21.43 -34.53
C ARG A 229 2.11 21.32 -35.78
N THR A 230 1.28 20.29 -35.89
CA THR A 230 0.40 20.11 -37.08
C THR A 230 -0.56 21.28 -37.30
N SER A 231 -1.03 21.93 -36.23
CA SER A 231 -1.92 23.10 -36.33
C SER A 231 -1.22 24.35 -36.88
N LYS A 232 0.09 24.52 -36.63
CA LYS A 232 0.86 25.63 -37.20
C LYS A 232 1.04 25.48 -38.72
N TRP A 233 1.34 24.27 -39.17
CA TRP A 233 1.55 23.97 -40.58
C TRP A 233 0.29 24.09 -41.44
N ARG A 234 -0.91 24.03 -40.86
CA ARG A 234 -2.19 24.25 -41.57
C ARG A 234 -2.58 25.73 -41.73
N ARG A 235 -1.88 26.64 -41.04
CA ARG A 235 -2.12 28.09 -41.07
C ARG A 235 -1.15 28.83 -41.99
N THR A 236 -0.24 28.10 -42.63
CA THR A 236 0.72 28.59 -43.63
C THR A 236 0.29 28.01 -44.97
#